data_AF-A0A914IEX4-F1
#
_entry.id   AF-A0A914IEX4-F1
#
_cell.length_a   1.000
_cell.length_b   1.000
_cell.length_c   1.000
_cell.angle_alpha   90.00
_cell.angle_beta   90.00
_cell.angle_gamma   90.00
#
_symmetry.space_group_name_H-M   'P 1'
#
loop_
_entity.id
_entity.type
_entity.pdbx_description
1 polymer ?
#
loop_
_entity_poly.entity_id
_entity_poly.type
_entity_poly.pdbx_seq_one_letter_code
_entity_poly.pdbx_strand_id
1 'polypeptide(L)'
;MKNINEKIEKKLGVSLRTINLWKNQLGVSKTQKKHTDAEKVELLKKFYKIKKENPQLRKFEIANMLNIDKRTLGLWEMKSKGLTGINKNYTEVEKQEIIAEFDKLKNEFKARYKGMPYENINEKIVQKLGVSLRTINLWKKQLGVSKPQKKHTDAEKVELLKKCCKIKKENPQLRKYEIAKMLNIDKTTLSLWERESKGIKPGIRKSEVEKQEIIAEWKKQFGASKNRKKHTEAKKAEFMKQFYKIEEKNPKMNKEEIAQRLNIPMTTINRWKRQFKVDDGGLIDNQRHGGSERSTSSANSLNDIPWKWNVFGKKRNERIGKIPHKCYTFIP
;
A
#
# COMPACT_ATOMS: atom_id res chain seq x y z
N MET A 1 15.41 19.06 25.01
CA MET A 1 15.74 17.61 25.05
C MET A 1 15.87 17.08 23.63
N LYS A 2 17.05 16.57 23.23
CA LYS A 2 17.25 16.00 21.88
C LYS A 2 16.40 14.73 21.71
N ASN A 3 15.69 14.62 20.59
CA ASN A 3 14.81 13.50 20.27
C ASN A 3 15.63 12.19 20.28
N ILE A 4 15.36 11.29 21.23
CA ILE A 4 16.07 10.01 21.39
C ILE A 4 16.15 9.24 20.06
N ASN A 5 15.13 9.38 19.22
CA ASN A 5 15.11 8.72 17.92
C ASN A 5 16.20 9.25 16.97
N GLU A 6 16.50 10.55 16.97
CA GLU A 6 17.58 11.12 16.13
C GLU A 6 18.96 10.62 16.56
N LYS A 7 19.16 10.42 17.88
CA LYS A 7 20.40 9.81 18.39
C LYS A 7 20.52 8.34 17.94
N ILE A 8 19.41 7.59 17.95
CA ILE A 8 19.39 6.20 17.48
C ILE A 8 19.60 6.13 15.97
N GLU A 9 18.98 7.01 15.18
CA GLU A 9 19.19 7.08 13.72
C GLU A 9 20.66 7.35 13.39
N LYS A 10 21.30 8.34 14.06
CA LYS A 10 22.71 8.64 13.86
C LYS A 10 23.63 7.50 14.30
N LYS A 11 23.34 6.86 15.43
CA LYS A 11 24.18 5.80 16.00
C LYS A 11 24.10 4.49 15.21
N LEU A 12 22.92 4.12 14.74
CA LEU A 12 22.67 2.83 14.09
C LEU A 12 22.58 2.92 12.56
N GLY A 13 22.57 4.12 11.98
CA GLY A 13 22.45 4.32 10.53
C GLY A 13 21.14 3.81 9.93
N VAL A 14 20.11 3.60 10.76
CA VAL A 14 18.79 3.09 10.34
C VAL A 14 17.77 4.21 10.31
N SER A 15 16.84 4.14 9.36
CA SER A 15 15.75 5.13 9.26
C SER A 15 14.78 5.06 10.44
N LEU A 16 14.14 6.18 10.78
CA LEU A 16 13.07 6.29 11.78
C LEU A 16 11.95 5.27 11.55
N ARG A 17 11.67 4.97 10.28
CA ARG A 17 10.68 3.97 9.90
C ARG A 17 11.07 2.58 10.39
N THR A 18 12.34 2.20 10.25
CA THR A 18 12.88 0.92 10.74
C THR A 18 12.82 0.87 12.26
N ILE A 19 13.22 1.95 12.94
CA ILE A 19 13.18 2.06 14.41
C ILE A 19 11.75 1.87 14.93
N ASN A 20 10.75 2.50 14.31
CA ASN A 20 9.35 2.35 14.70
C ASN A 20 8.82 0.93 14.45
N LEU A 21 9.30 0.26 13.39
CA LEU A 21 8.95 -1.13 13.09
C LEU A 21 9.50 -2.07 14.17
N TRP A 22 10.76 -1.86 14.60
CA TRP A 22 11.36 -2.61 15.69
C TRP A 22 10.66 -2.36 17.02
N LYS A 23 10.28 -1.12 17.35
CA LYS A 23 9.49 -0.84 18.55
C LYS A 23 8.17 -1.60 18.56
N ASN A 24 7.50 -1.69 17.41
CA ASN A 24 6.27 -2.47 17.28
C ASN A 24 6.51 -3.97 17.41
N GLN A 25 7.60 -4.51 16.84
CA GLN A 25 7.94 -5.93 16.92
C GLN A 25 8.38 -6.36 18.33
N LEU A 26 9.13 -5.50 19.02
CA LEU A 26 9.65 -5.76 20.36
C LEU A 26 8.64 -5.44 21.47
N GLY A 27 7.41 -5.04 21.13
CA GLY A 27 6.40 -4.63 22.11
C GLY A 27 6.75 -3.34 22.87
N VAL A 28 7.86 -2.67 22.51
CA VAL A 28 8.30 -1.37 23.05
C VAL A 28 7.53 -0.21 22.40
N SER A 29 6.52 -0.49 21.59
CA SER A 29 5.55 0.53 21.21
C SER A 29 4.94 1.03 22.49
N LYS A 30 5.10 2.33 22.80
CA LYS A 30 4.47 2.96 23.96
C LYS A 30 3.03 2.46 24.01
N THR A 31 2.67 1.75 25.08
CA THR A 31 1.28 1.40 25.35
C THR A 31 0.48 2.66 25.12
N GLN A 32 -0.44 2.63 24.14
CA GLN A 32 -1.18 3.83 23.77
C GLN A 32 -1.78 4.40 25.04
N LYS A 33 -1.39 5.64 25.40
CA LYS A 33 -1.92 6.30 26.58
C LYS A 33 -3.45 6.26 26.43
N LYS A 34 -4.13 5.67 27.41
CA LYS A 34 -5.60 5.70 27.41
C LYS A 34 -5.99 7.16 27.65
N HIS A 35 -6.67 7.74 26.67
CA HIS A 35 -7.14 9.11 26.77
C HIS A 35 -8.59 9.14 27.27
N THR A 36 -8.89 10.03 28.20
CA THR A 36 -10.29 10.31 28.60
C THR A 36 -11.03 11.03 27.48
N ASP A 37 -12.37 11.07 27.51
CA ASP A 37 -13.13 11.75 26.47
C ASP A 37 -12.88 13.27 26.46
N ALA A 38 -12.65 13.88 27.63
CA ALA A 38 -12.23 15.28 27.73
C ALA A 38 -10.86 15.52 27.06
N GLU A 39 -9.86 14.68 27.36
CA GLU A 39 -8.53 14.77 26.72
C GLU A 39 -8.63 14.61 25.19
N LYS A 40 -9.49 13.70 24.71
CA LYS A 40 -9.72 13.51 23.26
C LYS A 40 -10.25 14.79 22.62
N VAL A 41 -11.23 15.44 23.24
CA VAL A 41 -11.80 16.71 22.74
C VAL A 41 -10.75 17.82 22.71
N GLU A 42 -9.94 17.95 23.76
CA GLU A 42 -8.85 18.94 23.78
C GLU A 42 -7.78 18.67 22.72
N LEU A 43 -7.38 17.41 22.54
CA LEU A 43 -6.42 17.02 21.52
C LEU A 43 -6.96 17.25 20.12
N LEU A 44 -8.26 17.03 19.89
CA LEU A 44 -8.92 17.38 18.62
C LEU A 44 -8.96 18.90 18.40
N LYS A 45 -9.25 19.71 19.43
CA LYS A 45 -9.17 21.18 19.34
C LYS A 45 -7.76 21.63 18.94
N LYS A 46 -6.72 21.05 19.57
CA LYS A 46 -5.31 21.30 19.21
C LYS A 46 -5.00 20.86 17.76
N PHE A 47 -5.48 19.69 17.35
CA PHE A 47 -5.33 19.21 15.96
C PHE A 47 -5.92 20.20 14.95
N TYR A 48 -7.15 20.68 15.16
CA TYR A 48 -7.77 21.64 14.26
C TYR A 48 -7.07 23.00 14.27
N LYS A 49 -6.60 23.46 15.43
CA LYS A 49 -5.79 24.69 15.55
C LYS A 49 -4.52 24.59 14.71
N ILE A 50 -3.72 23.53 14.90
CA ILE A 50 -2.48 23.29 14.14
C ILE A 50 -2.78 23.18 12.63
N LYS A 51 -3.87 22.47 12.27
CA LYS A 51 -4.26 22.29 10.86
C LYS A 51 -4.70 23.59 10.19
N LYS A 52 -5.34 24.49 10.94
CA LYS A 52 -5.73 25.83 10.48
C LYS A 52 -4.50 26.73 10.30
N GLU A 53 -3.57 26.71 11.25
CA GLU A 53 -2.33 27.50 11.20
C GLU A 53 -1.35 26.97 10.14
N ASN A 54 -1.37 25.65 9.86
CA ASN A 54 -0.44 24.99 8.94
C ASN A 54 -1.17 24.01 7.98
N PRO A 55 -1.87 24.51 6.95
CA PRO A 55 -2.67 23.67 6.05
C PRO A 55 -1.85 22.60 5.30
N GLN A 56 -0.58 22.85 5.03
CA GLN A 56 0.35 21.95 4.36
C GLN A 56 0.72 20.71 5.19
N LEU A 57 0.59 20.75 6.53
CA LEU A 57 0.93 19.62 7.37
C LEU A 57 -0.01 18.45 7.11
N ARG A 58 0.59 17.30 6.85
CA ARG A 58 -0.13 16.04 6.67
C ARG A 58 -0.62 15.56 8.03
N LYS A 59 -1.77 14.89 8.05
CA LYS A 59 -2.41 14.39 9.29
C LYS A 59 -1.47 13.56 10.18
N PHE A 60 -0.55 12.79 9.59
CA PHE A 60 0.39 11.97 10.37
C PHE A 60 1.48 12.82 11.06
N GLU A 61 1.84 13.96 10.49
CA GLU A 61 2.83 14.89 11.07
C GLU A 61 2.22 15.54 12.32
N ILE A 62 0.97 16.02 12.22
CA ILE A 62 0.23 16.57 13.36
C ILE A 62 -0.01 15.50 14.44
N ALA A 63 -0.36 14.27 14.05
CA ALA A 63 -0.52 13.16 14.99
C ALA A 63 0.78 12.90 15.78
N ASN A 64 1.93 12.93 15.11
CA ASN A 64 3.23 12.80 15.76
C ASN A 64 3.51 13.97 16.73
N MET A 65 3.19 15.21 16.34
CA MET A 65 3.34 16.39 17.22
C MET A 65 2.49 16.28 18.48
N LEU A 66 1.28 15.72 18.36
CA LEU A 66 0.38 15.47 19.50
C LEU A 66 0.72 14.18 20.27
N ASN A 67 1.71 13.41 19.81
CA ASN A 67 2.07 12.09 20.35
C ASN A 67 0.87 11.12 20.40
N ILE A 68 0.04 11.13 19.34
CA ILE A 68 -1.11 10.23 19.16
C ILE A 68 -0.86 9.35 17.94
N ASP A 69 -1.24 8.08 18.00
CA ASP A 69 -1.22 7.23 16.81
C ASP A 69 -2.15 7.81 15.71
N LYS A 70 -1.66 7.80 14.47
CA LYS A 70 -2.38 8.35 13.32
C LYS A 70 -3.78 7.73 13.15
N ARG A 71 -3.93 6.41 13.39
CA ARG A 71 -5.22 5.72 13.26
C ARG A 71 -6.15 6.16 14.39
N THR A 72 -5.65 6.26 15.62
CA THR A 72 -6.41 6.73 16.78
C THR A 72 -6.94 8.15 16.58
N LEU A 73 -6.08 9.09 16.17
CA LEU A 73 -6.52 10.44 15.81
C LEU A 73 -7.57 10.43 14.70
N GLY A 74 -7.42 9.53 13.72
CA GLY A 74 -8.40 9.38 12.65
C GLY A 74 -9.76 8.87 13.11
N LEU A 75 -9.79 7.92 14.04
CA LEU A 75 -11.02 7.44 14.66
C LEU A 75 -11.72 8.54 15.46
N TRP A 76 -10.97 9.33 16.23
CA TRP A 76 -11.54 10.43 17.00
C TRP A 76 -12.10 11.53 16.10
N GLU A 77 -11.38 11.90 15.03
CA GLU A 77 -11.87 12.88 14.06
C GLU A 77 -13.19 12.42 13.43
N MET A 78 -13.27 11.15 12.99
CA MET A 78 -14.51 10.58 12.46
C MET A 78 -15.65 10.64 13.49
N LYS A 79 -15.39 10.21 14.73
CA LYS A 79 -16.38 10.24 15.81
C LYS A 79 -16.87 11.68 16.09
N SER A 80 -15.97 12.66 16.10
CA SER A 80 -16.31 14.08 16.31
C SER A 80 -17.16 14.67 15.18
N LYS A 81 -17.06 14.12 13.97
CA LYS A 81 -17.88 14.49 12.81
C LYS A 81 -19.21 13.75 12.76
N GLY A 82 -19.59 13.02 13.81
CA GLY A 82 -20.80 12.20 13.83
C GLY A 82 -20.73 10.97 12.92
N LEU A 83 -19.57 10.66 12.34
CA LEU A 83 -19.35 9.43 11.57
C LEU A 83 -19.15 8.29 12.57
N THR A 84 -20.26 7.81 13.13
CA THR A 84 -20.23 6.72 14.11
C THR A 84 -19.68 5.45 13.43
N GLY A 85 -18.58 4.94 14.00
CA GLY A 85 -17.84 3.85 13.40
C GLY A 85 -18.59 2.53 13.57
N ILE A 86 -18.94 1.92 12.44
CA ILE A 86 -18.86 0.47 12.12
C ILE A 86 -19.73 -0.50 12.95
N ASN A 87 -20.11 -0.17 14.18
CA ASN A 87 -20.72 -1.10 15.12
C ASN A 87 -22.23 -0.88 15.31
N LYS A 88 -22.85 0.12 14.68
CA LYS A 88 -24.31 0.13 14.58
C LYS A 88 -24.69 -0.98 13.59
N ASN A 89 -25.41 -1.98 14.08
CA ASN A 89 -26.00 -3.00 13.24
C ASN A 89 -27.22 -2.41 12.56
N TYR A 90 -27.08 -2.04 11.28
CA TYR A 90 -28.20 -1.59 10.47
C TYR A 90 -28.97 -2.80 9.95
N THR A 91 -30.29 -2.75 10.09
CA THR A 91 -31.22 -3.66 9.41
C THR A 91 -31.12 -3.50 7.89
N GLU A 92 -31.61 -4.47 7.14
CA GLU A 92 -31.60 -4.37 5.67
C GLU A 92 -32.44 -3.19 5.15
N VAL A 93 -33.58 -2.93 5.79
CA VAL A 93 -34.46 -1.79 5.50
C VAL A 93 -33.74 -0.46 5.74
N GLU A 94 -33.11 -0.26 6.91
CA GLU A 94 -32.34 0.96 7.18
C GLU A 94 -31.21 1.16 6.15
N LYS A 95 -30.54 0.08 5.70
CA LYS A 95 -29.50 0.19 4.67
C LYS A 95 -30.07 0.70 3.35
N GLN A 96 -31.24 0.21 2.94
CA GLN A 96 -31.93 0.63 1.72
C GLN A 96 -32.37 2.10 1.82
N GLU A 97 -32.95 2.51 2.94
CA GLU A 97 -33.37 3.90 3.20
C GLU A 97 -32.18 4.86 3.13
N ILE A 98 -31.07 4.54 3.80
CA ILE A 98 -29.85 5.37 3.78
C ILE A 98 -29.25 5.44 2.37
N ILE A 99 -29.30 4.36 1.59
CA ILE A 99 -28.86 4.36 0.20
C ILE A 99 -29.73 5.27 -0.66
N ALA A 100 -31.06 5.18 -0.52
CA ALA A 100 -32.00 6.01 -1.26
C ALA A 100 -31.82 7.50 -0.92
N GLU A 101 -31.69 7.82 0.37
CA GLU A 101 -31.44 9.19 0.83
C GLU A 101 -30.08 9.71 0.34
N PHE A 102 -29.04 8.87 0.33
CA PHE A 102 -27.74 9.23 -0.23
C PHE A 102 -27.83 9.63 -1.71
N ASP A 103 -28.54 8.85 -2.52
CA ASP A 103 -28.67 9.15 -3.95
C ASP A 103 -29.57 10.37 -4.22
N LYS A 104 -30.61 10.57 -3.41
CA LYS A 104 -31.43 11.79 -3.43
C LYS A 104 -30.59 13.03 -3.13
N LEU A 105 -29.88 13.04 -2.01
CA LEU A 105 -29.02 14.17 -1.61
C LEU A 105 -27.93 14.42 -2.64
N LYS A 106 -27.38 13.38 -3.25
CA LYS A 106 -26.38 13.53 -4.31
C LYS A 106 -26.91 14.27 -5.53
N ASN A 107 -28.15 14.05 -5.91
CA ASN A 107 -28.78 14.78 -7.02
C ASN A 107 -29.09 16.23 -6.61
N GLU A 108 -29.61 16.46 -5.40
CA GLU A 108 -29.87 17.80 -4.88
C GLU A 108 -28.60 18.66 -4.77
N PHE A 109 -27.51 18.09 -4.21
CA PHE A 109 -26.23 18.80 -4.09
C PHE A 109 -25.60 19.09 -5.46
N LYS A 110 -25.73 18.18 -6.43
CA LYS A 110 -25.25 18.43 -7.79
C LYS A 110 -25.99 19.59 -8.47
N ALA A 111 -27.31 19.71 -8.23
CA ALA A 111 -28.10 20.82 -8.75
C ALA A 111 -27.72 22.15 -8.07
N ARG A 112 -27.55 22.14 -6.74
CA ARG A 112 -27.25 23.35 -5.95
C ARG A 112 -25.81 23.85 -6.10
N TYR A 113 -24.83 22.96 -6.25
CA TYR A 113 -23.41 23.30 -6.22
C TYR A 113 -22.71 22.98 -7.55
N LYS A 114 -23.14 23.65 -8.63
CA LYS A 114 -22.50 23.52 -9.94
C LYS A 114 -21.02 23.90 -9.85
N GLY A 115 -20.12 22.97 -10.15
CA GLY A 115 -18.66 23.17 -10.09
C GLY A 115 -17.97 22.68 -8.81
N MET A 116 -18.72 22.27 -7.77
CA MET A 116 -18.09 21.65 -6.60
C MET A 116 -17.54 20.25 -6.94
N PRO A 117 -16.31 19.92 -6.52
CA PRO A 117 -15.77 18.57 -6.70
C PRO A 117 -16.69 17.51 -6.09
N TYR A 118 -16.84 16.39 -6.79
CA TYR A 118 -17.74 15.30 -6.41
C TYR A 118 -17.37 14.69 -5.04
N GLU A 119 -16.08 14.69 -4.70
CA GLU A 119 -15.54 14.23 -3.43
C GLU A 119 -16.09 15.05 -2.25
N ASN A 120 -16.16 16.38 -2.39
CA ASN A 120 -16.67 17.28 -1.36
C ASN A 120 -18.18 17.10 -1.17
N ILE A 121 -18.91 16.85 -2.26
CA ILE A 121 -20.34 16.55 -2.18
C ILE A 121 -20.57 15.27 -1.37
N ASN A 122 -19.86 14.18 -1.70
CA ASN A 122 -20.00 12.94 -0.95
C ASN A 122 -19.65 13.12 0.53
N GLU A 123 -18.60 13.90 0.84
CA GLU A 123 -18.20 14.15 2.23
C GLU A 123 -19.31 14.84 3.04
N LYS A 124 -19.99 15.83 2.47
CA LYS A 124 -21.14 16.49 3.12
C LYS A 124 -22.32 15.54 3.33
N ILE A 125 -22.62 14.71 2.33
CA ILE A 125 -23.73 13.75 2.42
C ILE A 125 -23.46 12.69 3.49
N VAL A 126 -22.24 12.12 3.53
CA VAL A 126 -21.91 11.12 4.55
C VAL A 126 -21.87 11.69 5.96
N GLN A 127 -21.48 12.96 6.12
CA GLN A 127 -21.60 13.66 7.40
C GLN A 127 -23.06 13.80 7.83
N LYS A 128 -23.95 14.18 6.89
CA LYS A 128 -25.40 14.29 7.18
C LYS A 128 -26.03 12.95 7.55
N LEU A 129 -25.66 11.87 6.86
CA LEU A 129 -26.20 10.53 7.10
C LEU A 129 -25.53 9.80 8.27
N GLY A 130 -24.41 10.30 8.79
CA GLY A 130 -23.65 9.64 9.86
C GLY A 130 -23.00 8.30 9.45
N VAL A 131 -22.98 7.96 8.16
CA VAL A 131 -22.47 6.68 7.63
C VAL A 131 -21.35 6.92 6.63
N SER A 132 -20.23 6.20 6.81
CA SER A 132 -19.07 6.35 5.91
C SER A 132 -19.39 5.97 4.46
N LEU A 133 -18.76 6.65 3.49
CA LEU A 133 -18.92 6.35 2.06
C LEU A 133 -18.56 4.89 1.73
N ARG A 134 -17.54 4.35 2.41
CA ARG A 134 -17.11 2.96 2.25
C ARG A 134 -18.24 2.00 2.67
N THR A 135 -18.93 2.29 3.76
CA THR A 135 -20.05 1.50 4.27
C THR A 135 -21.22 1.54 3.29
N ILE A 136 -21.61 2.72 2.82
CA ILE A 136 -22.68 2.88 1.83
C ILE A 136 -22.35 2.09 0.55
N ASN A 137 -21.11 2.21 0.04
CA ASN A 137 -20.67 1.48 -1.14
C ASN A 137 -20.66 -0.05 -0.92
N LEU A 138 -20.35 -0.51 0.29
CA LEU A 138 -20.42 -1.92 0.64
C LEU A 138 -21.87 -2.42 0.63
N TRP A 139 -22.80 -1.67 1.24
CA TRP A 139 -24.22 -2.00 1.23
C TRP A 139 -24.79 -2.00 -0.18
N LYS A 140 -24.45 -1.03 -1.02
CA LYS A 140 -24.83 -1.02 -2.44
C LYS A 140 -24.39 -2.28 -3.18
N LYS A 141 -23.21 -2.82 -2.84
CA LYS A 141 -22.73 -4.09 -3.41
C LYS A 141 -23.50 -5.30 -2.86
N GLN A 142 -23.74 -5.34 -1.54
CA GLN A 142 -24.48 -6.43 -0.90
C GLN A 142 -25.92 -6.53 -1.39
N LEU A 143 -26.58 -5.39 -1.63
CA LEU A 143 -27.97 -5.30 -2.06
C LEU A 143 -28.13 -5.29 -3.58
N GLY A 144 -27.06 -5.42 -4.37
CA GLY A 144 -27.13 -5.37 -5.83
C GLY A 144 -27.51 -4.01 -6.44
N VAL A 145 -27.66 -2.95 -5.64
CA VAL A 145 -28.02 -1.58 -6.08
C VAL A 145 -26.82 -0.83 -6.68
N SER A 146 -25.60 -1.33 -6.47
CA SER A 146 -24.42 -0.77 -7.14
C SER A 146 -24.60 -0.89 -8.64
N LYS A 147 -24.50 0.24 -9.36
CA LYS A 147 -24.48 0.23 -10.83
C LYS A 147 -23.51 -0.86 -11.28
N PRO A 148 -23.94 -1.81 -12.12
CA PRO A 148 -23.05 -2.82 -12.63
C PRO A 148 -21.90 -2.08 -13.30
N GLN A 149 -20.68 -2.36 -12.88
CA GLN A 149 -19.53 -1.90 -13.65
C GLN A 149 -19.71 -2.48 -15.05
N LYS A 150 -19.65 -1.64 -16.09
CA LYS A 150 -19.75 -2.12 -17.47
C LYS A 150 -18.75 -3.26 -17.61
N LYS A 151 -19.26 -4.47 -17.82
CA LYS A 151 -18.40 -5.63 -18.03
C LYS A 151 -17.74 -5.42 -19.38
N HIS A 152 -16.44 -5.19 -19.36
CA HIS A 152 -15.68 -5.06 -20.59
C HIS A 152 -15.34 -6.45 -21.10
N THR A 153 -15.64 -6.70 -22.38
CA THR A 153 -15.17 -7.91 -23.08
C THR A 153 -13.65 -7.84 -23.21
N ASP A 154 -12.99 -8.98 -23.41
CA ASP A 154 -11.52 -8.98 -23.58
C ASP A 154 -11.08 -8.17 -24.80
N ALA A 155 -11.89 -8.15 -25.87
CA ALA A 155 -11.69 -7.28 -27.03
C ALA A 155 -11.75 -5.79 -26.64
N GLU A 156 -12.78 -5.36 -25.91
CA GLU A 156 -12.89 -3.98 -25.42
C GLU A 156 -11.71 -3.60 -24.53
N LYS A 157 -11.27 -4.50 -23.63
CA LYS A 157 -10.10 -4.26 -22.77
C LYS A 157 -8.85 -4.00 -23.60
N VAL A 158 -8.61 -4.81 -24.63
CA VAL A 158 -7.46 -4.66 -25.55
C VAL A 158 -7.52 -3.33 -26.29
N GLU A 159 -8.68 -2.94 -26.82
CA GLU A 159 -8.85 -1.65 -27.49
C GLU A 159 -8.62 -0.46 -26.55
N LEU A 160 -9.17 -0.51 -25.33
CA LEU A 160 -8.98 0.53 -24.33
C LEU A 160 -7.52 0.64 -23.88
N LEU A 161 -6.80 -0.48 -23.78
CA LEU A 161 -5.36 -0.48 -23.53
C LEU A 161 -4.57 0.12 -24.70
N LYS A 162 -4.94 -0.18 -25.96
CA LYS A 162 -4.34 0.46 -27.15
C LYS A 162 -4.54 1.97 -27.13
N LYS A 163 -5.78 2.44 -26.84
CA LYS A 163 -6.09 3.87 -26.69
C LYS A 163 -5.28 4.50 -25.55
N CYS A 164 -5.16 3.83 -24.41
CA CYS A 164 -4.34 4.27 -23.28
C CYS A 164 -2.86 4.46 -23.68
N CYS A 165 -2.27 3.48 -24.38
CA CYS A 165 -0.90 3.57 -24.89
C CYS A 165 -0.72 4.73 -25.88
N LYS A 166 -1.69 4.93 -26.79
CA LYS A 166 -1.67 6.03 -27.76
C LYS A 166 -1.69 7.39 -27.05
N ILE A 167 -2.64 7.62 -26.14
CA ILE A 167 -2.73 8.85 -25.34
C ILE A 167 -1.44 9.10 -24.58
N LYS A 168 -0.86 8.06 -23.96
CA LYS A 168 0.38 8.17 -23.19
C LYS A 168 1.60 8.49 -24.05
N LYS A 169 1.64 8.00 -25.30
CA LYS A 169 2.71 8.29 -26.27
C LYS A 169 2.62 9.74 -26.76
N GLU A 170 1.41 10.21 -27.05
CA GLU A 170 1.15 11.59 -27.49
C GLU A 170 1.33 12.60 -26.36
N ASN A 171 1.04 12.20 -25.11
CA ASN A 171 1.10 13.07 -23.94
C ASN A 171 1.89 12.42 -22.78
N PRO A 172 3.23 12.35 -22.85
CA PRO A 172 4.07 11.67 -21.86
C PRO A 172 3.90 12.20 -20.42
N GLN A 173 3.52 13.47 -20.26
CA GLN A 173 3.29 14.15 -18.99
C GLN A 173 2.01 13.70 -18.27
N LEU A 174 1.02 13.16 -18.99
CA LEU A 174 -0.25 12.76 -18.40
C LEU A 174 -0.06 11.62 -17.40
N ARG A 175 -0.61 11.81 -16.21
CA ARG A 175 -0.64 10.79 -15.17
C ARG A 175 -1.71 9.76 -15.53
N LYS A 176 -1.50 8.52 -15.09
CA LYS A 176 -2.40 7.40 -15.39
C LYS A 176 -3.86 7.64 -14.97
N TYR A 177 -4.09 8.40 -13.89
CA TYR A 177 -5.46 8.71 -13.46
C TYR A 177 -6.19 9.62 -14.45
N GLU A 178 -5.46 10.50 -15.15
CA GLU A 178 -6.03 11.44 -16.13
C GLU A 178 -6.45 10.67 -17.37
N ILE A 179 -5.58 9.77 -17.85
CA ILE A 179 -5.89 8.87 -18.98
C ILE A 179 -7.08 7.98 -18.65
N ALA A 180 -7.13 7.38 -17.45
CA ALA A 180 -8.26 6.57 -17.02
C ALA A 180 -9.58 7.37 -17.01
N LYS A 181 -9.53 8.64 -16.55
CA LYS A 181 -10.67 9.55 -16.57
C LYS A 181 -11.11 9.88 -18.00
N MET A 182 -10.18 10.15 -18.93
CA MET A 182 -10.49 10.39 -20.34
C MET A 182 -11.13 9.18 -21.02
N LEU A 183 -10.73 7.96 -20.64
CA LEU A 183 -11.31 6.72 -21.15
C LEU A 183 -12.60 6.29 -20.43
N ASN A 184 -13.03 7.03 -19.40
CA ASN A 184 -14.14 6.67 -18.52
C ASN A 184 -14.00 5.27 -17.90
N ILE A 185 -12.78 4.92 -17.48
CA ILE A 185 -12.46 3.65 -16.80
C ILE A 185 -11.94 3.99 -15.40
N ASP A 186 -12.29 3.16 -14.42
CA ASP A 186 -11.67 3.26 -13.10
C ASP A 186 -10.14 3.02 -13.19
N LYS A 187 -9.36 3.89 -12.53
CA LYS A 187 -7.89 3.81 -12.54
C LYS A 187 -7.36 2.45 -12.06
N THR A 188 -8.01 1.85 -11.07
CA THR A 188 -7.61 0.55 -10.54
C THR A 188 -7.90 -0.56 -11.54
N THR A 189 -9.03 -0.49 -12.24
CA THR A 189 -9.38 -1.39 -13.36
C THR A 189 -8.37 -1.31 -14.49
N LEU A 190 -8.05 -0.10 -14.98
CA LEU A 190 -7.01 0.10 -16.00
C LEU A 190 -5.64 -0.44 -15.54
N SER A 191 -5.32 -0.31 -14.25
CA SER A 191 -4.09 -0.86 -13.66
C SER A 191 -4.08 -2.36 -13.48
N LEU A 192 -5.25 -2.97 -13.31
CA LEU A 192 -5.40 -4.42 -13.31
C LEU A 192 -5.16 -4.94 -14.73
N TRP A 193 -5.85 -4.39 -15.74
CA TRP A 193 -5.72 -4.83 -17.12
C TRP A 193 -4.30 -4.68 -17.68
N GLU A 194 -3.60 -3.57 -17.39
CA GLU A 194 -2.19 -3.43 -17.79
C GLU A 194 -1.26 -4.46 -17.15
N ARG A 195 -1.58 -4.95 -15.94
CA ARG A 195 -0.80 -6.00 -15.30
C ARG A 195 -1.13 -7.36 -15.92
N GLU A 196 -2.41 -7.64 -16.13
CA GLU A 196 -2.88 -8.86 -16.79
C GLU A 196 -2.31 -8.99 -18.20
N SER A 197 -2.32 -7.90 -18.99
CA SER A 197 -1.77 -7.88 -20.36
C SER A 197 -0.25 -8.09 -20.41
N LYS A 198 0.46 -7.80 -19.31
CA LYS A 198 1.90 -8.06 -19.15
C LYS A 198 2.19 -9.46 -18.59
N GLY A 199 1.17 -10.30 -18.43
CA GLY A 199 1.30 -11.61 -17.79
C GLY A 199 1.54 -11.53 -16.28
N ILE A 200 1.38 -10.37 -15.65
CA ILE A 200 1.50 -10.16 -14.20
C ILE A 200 0.12 -10.42 -13.59
N LYS A 201 -0.36 -11.67 -13.63
CA LYS A 201 -1.57 -12.05 -12.89
C LYS A 201 -1.25 -12.09 -11.38
N PRO A 202 -2.02 -11.39 -10.51
CA PRO A 202 -1.88 -11.57 -9.07
C PRO A 202 -2.31 -12.99 -8.69
N GLY A 203 -1.36 -13.80 -8.18
CA GLY A 203 -1.65 -15.09 -7.56
C GLY A 203 -1.63 -16.33 -8.46
N ILE A 204 -1.55 -16.19 -9.79
CA ILE A 204 -1.46 -17.35 -10.71
C ILE A 204 -0.07 -17.38 -11.34
N ARG A 205 0.75 -18.37 -10.96
CA ARG A 205 2.01 -18.69 -11.66
C ARG A 205 1.65 -19.32 -13.01
N LYS A 206 1.49 -18.50 -14.05
CA LYS A 206 1.56 -19.00 -15.43
C LYS A 206 2.90 -19.67 -15.67
N SER A 207 2.93 -20.69 -16.53
CA SER A 207 4.17 -21.30 -17.00
C SER A 207 5.06 -20.23 -17.63
N GLU A 208 6.38 -20.43 -17.56
CA GLU A 208 7.34 -19.45 -18.08
C GLU A 208 7.19 -19.27 -19.60
N VAL A 209 6.75 -20.32 -20.30
CA VAL A 209 6.48 -20.35 -21.74
C VAL A 209 5.35 -19.40 -22.12
N GLU A 210 4.18 -19.49 -21.48
CA GLU A 210 3.04 -18.59 -21.76
C GLU A 210 3.37 -17.11 -21.50
N LYS A 211 4.20 -16.82 -20.48
CA LYS A 211 4.63 -15.45 -20.22
C LYS A 211 5.51 -14.92 -21.35
N GLN A 212 6.40 -15.76 -21.88
CA GLN A 212 7.31 -15.37 -22.95
C GLN A 212 6.56 -15.11 -24.26
N GLU A 213 5.55 -15.91 -24.59
CA GLU A 213 4.69 -15.68 -25.78
C GLU A 213 3.92 -14.37 -25.70
N ILE A 214 3.25 -14.10 -24.56
CA ILE A 214 2.51 -12.84 -24.35
C ILE A 214 3.47 -11.63 -24.42
N ILE A 215 4.66 -11.74 -23.84
CA ILE A 215 5.68 -10.68 -23.88
C ILE A 215 6.20 -10.47 -25.31
N ALA A 216 6.41 -11.54 -26.07
CA ALA A 216 6.87 -11.48 -27.45
C ALA A 216 5.84 -10.79 -28.36
N GLU A 217 4.57 -11.13 -28.20
CA GLU A 217 3.48 -10.52 -28.95
C GLU A 217 3.28 -9.04 -28.57
N TRP A 218 3.42 -8.70 -27.28
CA TRP A 218 3.43 -7.30 -26.84
C TRP A 218 4.62 -6.51 -27.42
N LYS A 219 5.82 -7.10 -27.47
CA LYS A 219 7.00 -6.47 -28.08
C LYS A 219 6.81 -6.24 -29.57
N LYS A 220 6.15 -7.18 -30.27
CA LYS A 220 5.79 -7.07 -31.69
C LYS A 220 4.79 -5.92 -31.93
N GLN A 221 3.78 -5.77 -31.07
CA GLN A 221 2.73 -4.75 -31.25
C GLN A 221 3.12 -3.33 -30.81
N PHE A 222 3.94 -3.17 -29.77
CA PHE A 222 4.19 -1.85 -29.16
C PHE A 222 5.64 -1.35 -29.31
N GLY A 223 6.45 -2.07 -30.09
CA GLY A 223 7.88 -1.85 -30.20
C GLY A 223 8.62 -2.40 -28.99
N ALA A 224 9.80 -2.97 -29.21
CA ALA A 224 10.66 -3.40 -28.12
C ALA A 224 10.97 -2.18 -27.24
N SER A 225 10.55 -2.23 -25.97
CA SER A 225 11.18 -1.40 -24.94
C SER A 225 12.68 -1.60 -25.10
N LYS A 226 13.42 -0.55 -25.51
CA LYS A 226 14.86 -0.63 -25.79
C LYS A 226 15.48 -1.44 -24.66
N ASN A 227 15.86 -2.68 -24.95
CA ASN A 227 16.40 -3.59 -23.95
C ASN A 227 17.58 -2.83 -23.36
N ARG A 228 17.46 -2.38 -22.11
CA ARG A 228 18.59 -1.76 -21.41
C ARG A 228 19.67 -2.83 -21.43
N LYS A 229 20.77 -2.57 -22.13
CA LYS A 229 21.90 -3.51 -22.21
C LYS A 229 22.22 -3.92 -20.78
N LYS A 230 22.01 -5.20 -20.47
CA LYS A 230 22.38 -5.72 -19.15
C LYS A 230 23.91 -5.69 -19.10
N HIS A 231 24.46 -4.82 -18.26
CA HIS A 231 25.90 -4.81 -18.00
C HIS A 231 26.25 -5.98 -17.08
N THR A 232 27.29 -6.73 -17.43
CA THR A 232 27.93 -7.71 -16.53
C THR A 232 28.53 -7.00 -15.33
N GLU A 233 28.73 -7.70 -14.21
CA GLU A 233 29.31 -7.11 -13.00
C GLU A 233 30.71 -6.54 -13.22
N ALA A 234 31.54 -7.22 -14.00
CA ALA A 234 32.84 -6.70 -14.45
C ALA A 234 32.70 -5.35 -15.17
N LYS A 235 31.77 -5.22 -16.13
CA LYS A 235 31.52 -3.94 -16.82
C LYS A 235 31.02 -2.86 -15.87
N LYS A 236 30.15 -3.21 -14.90
CA LYS A 236 29.69 -2.24 -13.89
C LYS A 236 30.86 -1.73 -13.04
N ALA A 237 31.76 -2.62 -12.62
CA ALA A 237 32.93 -2.27 -11.83
C ALA A 237 33.91 -1.38 -12.63
N GLU A 238 34.16 -1.68 -13.90
CA GLU A 238 34.94 -0.84 -14.80
C GLU A 238 34.35 0.57 -14.94
N PHE A 239 33.03 0.67 -15.16
CA PHE A 239 32.37 1.97 -15.24
C PHE A 239 32.46 2.75 -13.92
N MET A 240 32.31 2.07 -12.78
CA MET A 240 32.46 2.72 -11.48
C MET A 240 33.89 3.20 -11.24
N LYS A 241 34.89 2.41 -11.64
CA LYS A 241 36.31 2.80 -11.56
C LYS A 241 36.61 4.02 -12.44
N GLN A 242 36.06 4.06 -13.66
CA GLN A 242 36.17 5.23 -14.54
C GLN A 242 35.48 6.46 -13.94
N PHE A 243 34.28 6.29 -13.38
CA PHE A 243 33.52 7.37 -12.75
C PHE A 243 34.31 8.02 -11.61
N TYR A 244 34.83 7.22 -10.68
CA TYR A 244 35.63 7.74 -9.56
C TYR A 244 36.95 8.37 -10.02
N LYS A 245 37.61 7.80 -11.02
CA LYS A 245 38.83 8.39 -11.61
C LYS A 245 38.58 9.78 -12.22
N ILE A 246 37.41 10.02 -12.81
CA ILE A 246 37.04 11.34 -13.34
C ILE A 246 36.68 12.30 -12.20
N GLU A 247 35.93 11.81 -11.19
CA GLU A 247 35.53 12.58 -9.99
C GLU A 247 36.75 13.06 -9.19
N GLU A 248 37.78 12.21 -9.04
CA GLU A 248 39.04 12.54 -8.36
C GLU A 248 39.89 13.54 -9.15
N LYS A 249 40.01 13.37 -10.47
CA LYS A 249 40.76 14.30 -11.33
C LYS A 249 40.09 15.67 -11.47
N ASN A 250 38.77 15.74 -11.35
CA ASN A 250 37.99 16.97 -11.56
C ASN A 250 36.94 17.14 -10.44
N PRO A 251 37.35 17.51 -9.21
CA PRO A 251 36.43 17.57 -8.07
C PRO A 251 35.35 18.66 -8.21
N LYS A 252 35.54 19.65 -9.10
CA LYS A 252 34.55 20.68 -9.43
C LYS A 252 33.55 20.28 -10.51
N MET A 253 33.77 19.17 -11.22
CA MET A 253 32.91 18.72 -12.31
C MET A 253 31.60 18.14 -11.77
N ASN A 254 30.48 18.49 -12.41
CA ASN A 254 29.18 18.01 -11.99
C ASN A 254 29.04 16.49 -12.27
N LYS A 255 28.47 15.74 -11.32
CA LYS A 255 28.33 14.27 -11.42
C LYS A 255 27.45 13.85 -12.59
N GLU A 256 26.42 14.65 -12.91
CA GLU A 256 25.58 14.49 -14.09
C GLU A 256 26.39 14.61 -15.40
N GLU A 257 27.39 15.50 -15.45
CA GLU A 257 28.25 15.66 -16.63
C GLU A 257 29.18 14.45 -16.80
N ILE A 258 29.75 13.94 -15.71
CA ILE A 258 30.54 12.69 -15.71
C ILE A 258 29.67 11.52 -16.21
N ALA A 259 28.42 11.43 -15.73
CA ALA A 259 27.47 10.41 -16.14
C ALA A 259 27.14 10.48 -17.65
N GLN A 260 26.97 11.70 -18.19
CA GLN A 260 26.76 11.93 -19.61
C GLN A 260 27.97 11.50 -20.46
N ARG A 261 29.20 11.83 -20.03
CA ARG A 261 30.43 11.41 -20.73
C ARG A 261 30.57 9.90 -20.81
N LEU A 262 30.17 9.18 -19.76
CA LEU A 262 30.18 7.71 -19.74
C LEU A 262 28.96 7.09 -20.45
N ASN A 263 28.02 7.90 -20.94
CA ASN A 263 26.75 7.47 -21.53
C ASN A 263 25.93 6.54 -20.61
N ILE A 264 25.92 6.85 -19.31
CA ILE A 264 25.20 6.09 -18.29
C ILE A 264 24.25 7.03 -17.54
N PRO A 265 22.95 6.72 -17.43
CA PRO A 265 22.03 7.53 -16.65
C PRO A 265 22.47 7.66 -15.19
N MET A 266 22.43 8.87 -14.64
CA MET A 266 22.82 9.15 -13.25
C MET A 266 22.07 8.28 -12.22
N THR A 267 20.81 7.91 -12.51
CA THR A 267 20.03 6.98 -11.68
C THR A 267 20.64 5.58 -11.60
N THR A 268 21.30 5.12 -12.66
CA THR A 268 22.03 3.85 -12.71
C THR A 268 23.32 3.93 -11.89
N ILE A 269 24.06 5.01 -12.02
CA ILE A 269 25.30 5.25 -11.24
C ILE A 269 24.98 5.30 -9.75
N ASN A 270 23.94 6.04 -9.34
CA ASN A 270 23.49 6.09 -7.94
C ASN A 270 23.06 4.72 -7.42
N ARG A 271 22.52 3.84 -8.28
CA ARG A 271 22.18 2.47 -7.91
C ARG A 271 23.44 1.62 -7.71
N TRP A 272 24.42 1.70 -8.62
CA TRP A 272 25.67 0.96 -8.53
C TRP A 272 26.56 1.44 -7.37
N LYS A 273 26.64 2.76 -7.10
CA LYS A 273 27.33 3.31 -5.91
C LYS A 273 26.85 2.69 -4.60
N ARG A 274 25.55 2.35 -4.50
CA ARG A 274 25.00 1.67 -3.31
C ARG A 274 25.38 0.19 -3.22
N GLN A 275 25.70 -0.43 -4.35
CA GLN A 275 26.11 -1.84 -4.42
C GLN A 275 27.61 -1.98 -4.11
N PHE A 276 28.43 -1.12 -4.71
CA PHE A 276 29.89 -1.07 -4.53
C PHE A 276 30.32 -0.08 -3.45
N LYS A 277 29.68 -0.09 -2.27
CA LYS A 277 30.16 0.75 -1.16
C LYS A 277 31.63 0.44 -0.92
N VAL A 278 32.46 1.47 -1.02
CA VAL A 278 33.89 1.43 -0.71
C VAL A 278 33.97 1.57 0.80
N ASP A 279 34.29 0.49 1.49
CA ASP A 279 34.90 0.62 2.81
C ASP A 279 36.36 1.04 2.56
N ASP A 280 36.93 1.86 3.43
CA ASP A 280 38.18 2.64 3.25
C ASP A 280 39.47 1.83 2.93
N GLY A 281 39.37 0.54 2.62
CA GLY A 281 40.47 -0.35 2.24
C GLY A 281 40.33 -1.09 0.90
N GLY A 282 39.27 -0.89 0.10
CA GLY A 282 39.16 -1.51 -1.23
C GLY A 282 37.74 -1.70 -1.75
N LEU A 283 37.62 -1.93 -3.07
CA LEU A 283 36.35 -2.17 -3.75
C LEU A 283 35.86 -3.60 -3.44
N ILE A 284 35.06 -3.79 -2.39
CA ILE A 284 34.47 -5.09 -2.05
C ILE A 284 33.13 -5.24 -2.79
N ASP A 285 32.99 -6.33 -3.55
CA ASP A 285 31.72 -6.73 -4.14
C ASP A 285 30.78 -7.24 -3.04
N ASN A 286 29.70 -6.51 -2.75
CA ASN A 286 28.70 -6.93 -1.77
C ASN A 286 27.81 -8.03 -2.36
N GLN A 287 28.36 -9.21 -2.58
CA GLN A 287 27.57 -10.40 -2.89
C GLN A 287 26.79 -10.79 -1.64
N ARG A 288 25.48 -10.53 -1.64
CA ARG A 288 24.55 -11.21 -0.74
C ARG A 288 24.48 -12.68 -1.16
N HIS A 289 25.40 -13.51 -0.67
CA HIS A 289 25.27 -14.96 -0.72
C HIS A 289 24.15 -15.39 0.23
N GLY A 290 22.94 -15.51 -0.31
CA GLY A 290 21.88 -16.34 0.28
C GLY A 290 22.04 -17.78 -0.21
N GLY A 291 23.13 -18.44 0.15
CA GLY A 291 23.34 -19.87 -0.11
C GLY A 291 22.80 -20.70 1.05
N SER A 292 21.64 -21.32 0.86
CA SER A 292 21.15 -22.40 1.71
C SER A 292 21.85 -23.69 1.27
N GLU A 293 22.97 -24.02 1.90
CA GLU A 293 23.58 -25.34 1.77
C GLU A 293 22.65 -26.38 2.41
N ARG A 294 22.04 -27.22 1.57
CA ARG A 294 21.30 -28.40 2.00
C ARG A 294 22.22 -29.60 1.77
N SER A 295 22.94 -29.97 2.81
CA SER A 295 23.74 -31.19 2.86
C SER A 295 22.83 -32.40 2.70
N THR A 296 23.04 -33.17 1.64
CA THR A 296 22.49 -34.53 1.51
C THR A 296 23.47 -35.50 2.14
N SER A 297 23.22 -35.92 3.38
CA SER A 297 23.86 -37.09 3.98
C SER A 297 22.90 -38.28 3.92
N SER A 298 23.36 -39.27 3.18
CA SER A 298 22.89 -40.66 3.16
C SER A 298 23.11 -41.32 4.53
N ALA A 299 22.10 -42.07 5.01
CA ALA A 299 22.27 -43.35 5.71
C ALA A 299 20.88 -43.89 6.14
N ASN A 300 20.41 -44.92 5.46
CA ASN A 300 19.39 -45.84 5.98
C ASN A 300 20.10 -46.91 6.81
N SER A 301 19.73 -47.06 8.08
CA SER A 301 19.96 -48.29 8.85
C SER A 301 18.95 -48.35 9.99
N LEU A 302 18.18 -49.44 9.96
CA LEU A 302 17.16 -49.87 10.89
C LEU A 302 17.80 -50.63 12.06
N ASN A 303 17.33 -50.35 13.28
CA ASN A 303 16.84 -51.32 14.29
C ASN A 303 17.19 -50.95 15.74
N ASP A 304 16.25 -51.36 16.61
CA ASP A 304 16.36 -51.61 18.05
C ASP A 304 15.86 -50.55 19.07
N ILE A 305 14.52 -50.62 19.27
CA ILE A 305 13.65 -50.66 20.49
C ILE A 305 14.34 -50.70 21.89
N PRO A 306 13.67 -50.66 23.09
CA PRO A 306 12.36 -50.16 23.59
C PRO A 306 12.40 -49.37 24.96
N TRP A 307 11.19 -49.03 25.47
CA TRP A 307 10.78 -48.69 26.86
C TRP A 307 10.95 -47.19 27.27
N LYS A 308 10.13 -46.53 28.11
CA LYS A 308 8.86 -46.79 28.83
C LYS A 308 8.36 -45.42 29.37
N TRP A 309 7.05 -45.20 29.39
CA TRP A 309 6.25 -44.50 30.44
C TRP A 309 6.76 -43.18 31.06
N ASN A 310 6.02 -42.07 30.91
CA ASN A 310 4.96 -41.69 31.86
C ASN A 310 4.32 -40.31 31.59
N VAL A 311 2.98 -40.30 31.59
CA VAL A 311 2.08 -39.42 32.35
C VAL A 311 2.54 -37.96 32.59
N PHE A 312 1.84 -37.01 31.94
CA PHE A 312 1.11 -35.95 32.65
C PHE A 312 0.02 -35.36 31.75
N GLY A 313 -1.22 -35.71 32.07
CA GLY A 313 -2.39 -35.05 31.51
C GLY A 313 -2.60 -33.67 32.13
N LYS A 314 -3.17 -32.74 31.35
CA LYS A 314 -3.99 -31.66 31.90
C LYS A 314 -5.13 -31.31 30.96
N LYS A 315 -6.33 -31.68 31.44
CA LYS A 315 -7.67 -31.38 30.96
C LYS A 315 -7.81 -29.91 30.51
N ARG A 316 -8.37 -29.68 29.32
CA ARG A 316 -9.09 -28.43 29.02
C ARG A 316 -10.58 -28.71 29.16
N ASN A 317 -11.18 -28.07 30.17
CA ASN A 317 -12.61 -28.10 30.43
C ASN A 317 -13.38 -27.41 29.30
N GLU A 318 -14.37 -28.14 28.81
CA GLU A 318 -15.55 -27.66 28.13
C GLU A 318 -16.32 -26.69 29.04
N ARG A 319 -16.75 -25.55 28.50
CA ARG A 319 -17.90 -24.79 29.02
C ARG A 319 -18.85 -24.51 27.86
N ILE A 320 -19.77 -25.44 27.68
CA ILE A 320 -21.01 -25.25 26.94
C ILE A 320 -21.96 -24.51 27.88
N GLY A 321 -22.21 -23.23 27.60
CA GLY A 321 -23.28 -22.46 28.25
C GLY A 321 -24.61 -22.79 27.59
N LYS A 322 -25.46 -23.57 28.27
CA LYS A 322 -26.86 -23.78 27.89
C LYS A 322 -27.65 -22.48 28.03
N ILE A 323 -28.34 -22.09 26.96
CA ILE A 323 -29.35 -21.02 26.97
C ILE A 323 -30.71 -21.67 27.25
N PRO A 324 -31.49 -21.22 28.25
CA PRO A 324 -32.83 -21.74 28.46
C PRO A 324 -33.82 -21.17 27.43
N HIS A 325 -34.46 -22.08 26.68
CA HIS A 325 -35.63 -21.79 25.85
C HIS A 325 -36.82 -21.45 26.77
N LYS A 326 -37.39 -20.25 26.61
CA LYS A 326 -38.73 -19.93 27.12
C LYS A 326 -39.76 -20.36 26.08
N CYS A 327 -40.60 -21.31 26.44
CA CYS A 327 -41.83 -21.63 25.74
C CYS A 327 -42.87 -20.54 26.05
N TYR A 328 -43.45 -19.93 25.01
CA TYR A 328 -44.68 -19.18 25.13
C TYR A 328 -45.84 -20.12 24.81
N THR A 329 -46.69 -20.36 25.81
CA THR A 329 -48.00 -20.99 25.64
C THR A 329 -48.96 -19.97 25.05
N PHE A 330 -49.57 -20.33 23.92
CA PHE A 330 -50.78 -19.71 23.39
C PHE A 330 -51.98 -20.29 24.15
N ILE A 331 -52.90 -19.45 24.61
CA ILE A 331 -54.21 -19.85 25.14
C ILE A 331 -55.24 -18.85 24.60
N PRO A 332 -56.49 -19.29 24.39
CA PRO A 332 -57.12 -19.61 23.11
C PRO A 332 -57.62 -18.40 22.31
#